data_AF-A0A3D1TUA0-F1
#
_entry.id   AF-A0A3D1TUA0-F1
#
_cell.length_a   1.000
_cell.length_b   1.000
_cell.length_c   1.000
_cell.angle_alpha   90.00
_cell.angle_beta   90.00
_cell.angle_gamma   90.00
#
_symmetry.space_group_name_H-M   'P 1'
#
loop_
_entity.id
_entity.type
_entity.pdbx_description
1 polymer ?
#
loop_
_entity_poly.entity_id
_entity_poly.type
_entity_poly.pdbx_seq_one_letter_code
_entity_poly.pdbx_strand_id
1 'polypeptide(L)' 'MKTDLEPRDRAPKESDDAVVSAHEITRRYGEGDAAVDALREVSIDFARGSFTAVMGA' A
#
# COMPACT_ATOMS: atom_id res chain seq x y z
N MET A 1 4.30 35.67 5.29
CA MET A 1 4.22 35.03 6.62
C MET A 1 3.77 33.59 6.38
N LYS A 2 4.73 32.66 6.52
CA LYS A 2 4.69 31.19 6.36
C LYS A 2 4.12 30.58 5.06
N THR A 3 5.08 30.09 4.28
CA THR A 3 5.05 29.35 3.03
C THR A 3 4.68 27.86 3.20
N ASP A 4 4.17 27.28 2.10
CA ASP A 4 4.25 25.88 1.65
C ASP A 4 3.54 24.77 2.46
N LEU A 5 2.28 24.49 2.09
CA LEU A 5 1.64 23.17 2.26
C LEU A 5 1.96 22.30 1.05
N GLU A 6 3.22 21.86 0.94
CA GLU A 6 3.54 20.76 0.03
C GLU A 6 3.18 19.44 0.73
N PRO A 7 2.29 18.60 0.17
CA PRO A 7 2.14 17.23 0.62
C PRO A 7 3.51 16.56 0.44
N ARG A 8 4.15 16.21 1.55
CA ARG A 8 5.42 15.51 1.52
C ARG A 8 5.16 14.08 1.07
N ASP A 9 5.12 13.84 -0.23
CA ASP A 9 5.23 12.51 -0.82
C ASP A 9 6.65 11.98 -0.58
N ARG A 10 6.92 11.59 0.66
CA ARG A 10 8.16 10.90 1.00
C ARG A 10 8.01 9.47 0.49
N ALA A 11 8.78 9.14 -0.56
CA ALA A 11 8.93 7.77 -1.04
C ALA A 11 9.19 6.82 0.16
N PRO A 12 8.58 5.62 0.19
CA PRO A 12 8.78 4.67 1.27
C PRO A 12 10.27 4.35 1.37
N LYS A 13 10.90 4.81 2.45
CA LYS A 13 12.18 4.27 2.89
C LYS A 13 11.80 2.99 3.62
N GLU A 14 12.44 1.86 3.31
CA GLU A 14 12.28 0.60 4.08
C GLU A 14 12.20 0.96 5.56
N SER A 15 10.99 0.84 6.10
CA SER A 15 10.65 1.56 7.31
C SER A 15 10.88 0.64 8.48
N ASP A 16 11.94 0.92 9.23
CA ASP A 16 12.21 0.36 10.56
C ASP A 16 11.05 0.63 11.56
N ASP A 17 10.03 1.44 11.17
CA ASP A 17 8.79 1.73 11.90
C ASP A 17 7.52 1.44 11.06
N ALA A 18 7.56 0.42 10.18
CA ALA A 18 6.33 -0.13 9.59
C ALA A 18 5.44 -0.67 10.72
N VAL A 19 4.18 -0.25 10.76
CA VAL A 19 3.17 -0.80 11.68
C VAL A 19 2.30 -1.86 11.01
N VAL A 20 2.28 -1.88 9.68
CA VAL A 20 1.67 -2.90 8.84
C VAL A 20 2.60 -3.15 7.66
N SER A 21 2.91 -4.41 7.41
CA SER A 21 3.74 -4.85 6.29
C SER A 21 3.09 -6.01 5.58
N ALA A 22 3.13 -5.99 4.25
CA ALA A 22 2.77 -7.08 3.39
C ALA A 22 3.80 -7.17 2.27
N HIS A 23 4.39 -8.35 2.08
CA HIS A 23 5.39 -8.56 1.04
C HIS A 23 4.96 -9.72 0.15
N GLU A 24 4.99 -9.48 -1.16
CA GLU A 24 4.69 -10.45 -2.21
C GLU A 24 3.36 -11.17 -2.01
N ILE A 25 2.34 -10.47 -1.47
CA ILE A 25 1.08 -11.11 -1.12
C ILE A 25 0.24 -11.35 -2.38
N THR A 26 -0.29 -12.56 -2.45
CA THR A 26 -1.23 -12.97 -3.49
C THR A 26 -2.57 -13.30 -2.87
N ARG A 27 -3.65 -13.04 -3.61
CA ARG A 27 -4.98 -13.45 -3.18
C ARG A 27 -5.85 -13.74 -4.39
N ARG A 28 -6.37 -14.95 -4.43
CA ARG A 28 -7.34 -15.41 -5.44
C ARG A 28 -8.69 -15.68 -4.79
N TYR A 29 -9.76 -15.34 -5.47
CA TYR A 29 -11.13 -15.66 -5.09
C TYR A 29 -11.81 -16.45 -6.20
N GLY A 30 -12.67 -17.41 -5.81
CA GLY A 30 -13.35 -18.29 -6.75
C GLY A 30 -12.49 -19.44 -7.27
N GLU A 31 -13.07 -20.26 -8.13
CA GLU A 31 -12.45 -21.46 -8.70
C GLU A 31 -12.71 -21.54 -10.21
N GLY A 32 -11.90 -22.36 -10.89
CA GLY A 32 -11.99 -22.56 -12.34
C GLY A 32 -11.80 -21.27 -13.13
N ASP A 33 -12.52 -21.17 -14.25
CA ASP A 33 -12.39 -20.08 -15.22
C ASP A 33 -12.89 -18.73 -14.69
N ALA A 34 -13.73 -18.73 -13.66
CA ALA A 34 -14.28 -17.53 -13.05
C ALA A 34 -13.44 -16.98 -11.89
N ALA A 35 -12.32 -17.62 -11.58
CA ALA A 35 -11.48 -17.20 -10.47
C ALA A 35 -10.72 -15.90 -10.77
N VAL A 36 -10.61 -15.05 -9.76
CA VAL A 36 -10.05 -13.69 -9.84
C VAL A 36 -8.83 -13.58 -8.95
N ASP A 37 -7.70 -13.18 -9.52
CA ASP A 37 -6.55 -12.75 -8.74
C ASP A 37 -6.79 -11.31 -8.26
N ALA A 38 -7.29 -11.19 -7.03
CA ALA A 38 -7.57 -9.91 -6.39
C ALA A 38 -6.29 -9.17 -6.00
N LEU A 39 -5.25 -9.90 -5.59
CA LEU A 39 -3.91 -9.36 -5.34
C LEU A 39 -2.88 -10.19 -6.13
N ARG A 40 -2.00 -9.50 -6.84
CA ARG A 40 -0.93 -10.07 -7.66
C ARG A 40 0.41 -9.55 -7.15
N GLU A 41 1.09 -10.35 -6.33
CA GLU A 41 2.44 -10.06 -5.79
C GLU A 41 2.56 -8.64 -5.21
N VAL A 42 1.63 -8.29 -4.32
CA VAL A 42 1.58 -6.94 -3.75
C VAL A 42 2.56 -6.81 -2.60
N SER A 43 3.44 -5.80 -2.67
CA SER A 43 4.36 -5.41 -1.60
C SER A 43 4.07 -3.98 -1.15
N ILE A 44 3.78 -3.78 0.14
CA ILE A 44 3.44 -2.48 0.72
C ILE A 44 3.76 -2.43 2.23
N ASP A 45 4.24 -1.27 2.68
CA ASP A 45 4.44 -0.94 4.08
C ASP A 45 3.68 0.33 4.44
N PHE A 46 3.08 0.34 5.64
CA PHE A 46 2.46 1.52 6.22
C PHE A 46 3.26 1.98 7.44
N ALA A 47 3.81 3.19 7.36
CA ALA A 47 4.50 3.82 8.47
C ALA A 47 3.52 4.25 9.57
N ARG A 48 3.97 4.28 10.82
CA ARG A 48 3.20 4.79 11.96
C ARG A 48 2.70 6.21 11.72
N GLY A 49 1.42 6.46 12.02
CA GLY A 49 0.82 7.79 11.90
C GLY A 49 0.57 8.25 10.46
N SER A 50 0.77 7.38 9.47
CA SER A 50 0.40 7.66 8.09
C SER A 50 -1.12 7.68 7.93
N PHE A 51 -1.59 8.60 7.08
CA PHE A 51 -2.97 8.61 6.59
C PHE A 51 -2.92 8.30 5.10
N THR A 52 -3.28 7.06 4.75
CA THR A 52 -3.09 6.53 3.40
C THR A 52 -4.43 6.25 2.75
N ALA A 53 -4.59 6.73 1.50
CA ALA A 53 -5.75 6.43 0.67
C ALA A 53 -5.43 5.31 -0.33
N VAL A 54 -6.38 4.41 -0.55
CA VAL A 54 -6.33 3.40 -1.62
C VAL A 54 -7.35 3.79 -2.67
N MET A 55 -6.89 3.97 -3.92
CA MET A 55 -7.72 4.38 -5.04
C MET A 55 -7.66 3.31 -6.13
N GLY A 56 -8.79 3.07 -6.79
CA GLY A 56 -8.93 2.14 -7.90
C GLY A 56 -9.55 2.82 -9.12
N ALA A 57 -9.50 2.13 -10.26
CA ALA A 57 -10.22 2.51 -11.47
C ALA A 57 -11.75 2.31 -11.32
#